data_AF-A0A969E6I4-F1
#
_entry.id   AF-A0A969E6I4-F1
#
_cell.length_a   1.000
_cell.length_b   1.000
_cell.length_c   1.000
_cell.angle_alpha   90.00
_cell.angle_beta   90.00
_cell.angle_gamma   90.00
#
_symmetry.space_group_name_H-M   'P 1'
#
loop_
_entity.id
_entity.type
_entity.pdbx_description
1 polymer ?
#
loop_
_entity_poly.entity_id
_entity_poly.type
_entity_poly.pdbx_seq_one_letter_code
_entity_poly.pdbx_strand_id
1 'polypeptide(L)'
;MRTIATLLFLSLFFLEKNKAQTPSIDKTDIAAAEKIVGLNFTDAERDSLLGEVMDNLLSVKAIHGQNLSNDVPPALYFDPIPTDFKPRDRRPETIKTWATEQNIVMPKNKADLAFYSIRQLAGLIRSKKISAVGLTQFFYRKA
;
A
#
# COMPACT_ATOMS: atom_id res chain seq x y z
N MET A 1 -11.46 -51.49 38.38
CA MET A 1 -12.21 -51.63 37.12
C MET A 1 -13.04 -50.40 36.75
N ARG A 2 -13.74 -49.73 37.69
CA ARG A 2 -14.58 -48.54 37.38
C ARG A 2 -13.80 -47.32 36.86
N THR A 3 -12.57 -47.08 37.35
CA THR A 3 -11.72 -45.93 36.95
C THR A 3 -11.07 -46.11 35.57
N ILE A 4 -10.74 -47.35 35.20
CA ILE A 4 -10.21 -47.69 33.87
C ILE A 4 -11.30 -47.52 32.81
N ALA A 5 -12.53 -47.94 33.12
CA ALA A 5 -13.68 -47.77 32.23
C ALA A 5 -14.01 -46.29 31.96
N THR A 6 -13.91 -45.41 32.96
CA THR A 6 -14.11 -43.96 32.78
C THR A 6 -13.00 -43.28 31.98
N LEU A 7 -11.74 -43.71 32.12
CA LEU A 7 -10.62 -43.20 31.31
C LEU A 7 -10.75 -43.62 29.84
N LEU A 8 -11.24 -44.84 29.58
CA LEU A 8 -11.53 -45.32 28.24
C LEU A 8 -12.73 -44.60 27.60
N PHE A 9 -13.75 -44.26 28.39
CA PHE A 9 -14.92 -43.50 27.90
C PHE A 9 -14.56 -42.05 27.55
N LEU A 10 -13.66 -41.43 28.33
CA LEU A 10 -13.19 -40.06 28.10
C LEU A 10 -12.25 -39.96 26.88
N SER A 11 -11.47 -41.02 26.59
CA SER A 11 -10.63 -41.08 25.40
C SER A 11 -11.42 -41.34 24.11
N LEU A 12 -12.51 -42.12 24.16
CA LEU A 12 -13.42 -42.29 23.01
C LEU A 12 -14.16 -40.99 22.65
N PHE A 13 -14.52 -40.17 23.64
CA PHE A 13 -15.16 -38.87 23.38
C PHE A 13 -14.25 -37.85 22.69
N PHE A 14 -12.93 -38.00 22.83
CA PHE A 14 -11.95 -37.12 22.17
C PHE A 14 -11.63 -37.53 20.72
N LEU A 15 -12.03 -38.73 20.29
CA LEU A 15 -11.73 -39.24 18.95
C LEU A 15 -12.74 -38.82 17.87
N GLU A 16 -13.88 -38.23 18.24
CA GLU A 16 -14.91 -37.81 17.27
C GLU A 16 -14.72 -36.41 16.66
N LYS A 17 -13.74 -35.61 17.12
CA LYS A 17 -13.53 -34.25 16.60
C LYS A 17 -12.46 -34.17 15.52
N ASN A 18 -12.63 -34.89 14.41
CA ASN A 18 -11.96 -34.58 13.13
C ASN A 18 -12.70 -35.22 11.95
N LYS A 19 -14.01 -34.97 11.82
CA LYS A 19 -14.55 -34.90 10.45
C LYS A 19 -14.01 -33.60 9.87
N ALA A 20 -12.97 -33.69 9.04
CA ALA A 20 -12.63 -32.61 8.14
C ALA A 20 -13.89 -32.30 7.34
N GLN A 21 -14.63 -31.29 7.76
CA GLN A 21 -15.77 -30.77 7.00
C GLN A 21 -15.14 -30.17 5.75
N THR A 22 -15.06 -30.95 4.68
CA THR A 22 -14.82 -30.37 3.36
C THR A 22 -15.94 -29.36 3.17
N PRO A 23 -15.66 -28.05 3.05
CA PRO A 23 -16.70 -27.11 2.65
C PRO A 23 -17.19 -27.60 1.29
N SER A 24 -18.40 -28.14 1.28
CA SER A 24 -19.08 -28.61 0.08
C SER A 24 -19.68 -27.37 -0.55
N ILE A 25 -19.13 -26.96 -1.69
CA ILE A 25 -19.78 -25.96 -2.53
C ILE A 25 -21.10 -26.54 -3.03
N ASP A 26 -22.16 -25.74 -3.03
CA ASP A 26 -23.45 -26.12 -3.60
C ASP A 26 -23.96 -25.11 -4.66
N LYS A 27 -25.13 -25.37 -5.23
CA LYS A 27 -25.72 -24.49 -6.26
C LYS A 27 -26.03 -23.08 -5.74
N THR A 28 -26.25 -22.92 -4.43
CA THR A 28 -26.53 -21.60 -3.83
C THR A 28 -25.28 -20.74 -3.78
N ASP A 29 -24.10 -21.35 -3.60
CA ASP A 29 -22.81 -20.65 -3.71
C ASP A 29 -22.56 -20.17 -5.14
N ILE A 30 -22.88 -20.99 -6.14
CA ILE A 30 -22.79 -20.60 -7.56
C ILE A 30 -23.74 -19.43 -7.85
N ALA A 31 -24.98 -19.49 -7.33
CA ALA A 31 -25.95 -18.41 -7.46
C ALA A 31 -25.56 -17.11 -6.74
N ALA A 32 -24.72 -17.20 -5.69
CA ALA A 32 -24.14 -16.03 -5.04
C ALA A 32 -22.98 -15.45 -5.87
N ALA A 33 -22.11 -16.32 -6.38
CA ALA A 33 -20.93 -15.93 -7.16
C ALA A 33 -21.30 -15.31 -8.51
N GLU A 34 -22.30 -15.83 -9.22
CA GLU A 34 -22.73 -15.28 -10.52
C GLU A 34 -23.13 -13.79 -10.40
N LYS A 35 -23.71 -13.37 -9.27
CA LYS A 35 -24.07 -11.96 -9.01
C LYS A 35 -22.84 -11.07 -8.91
N ILE A 36 -21.74 -11.58 -8.34
CA ILE A 36 -20.48 -10.85 -8.19
C ILE A 36 -19.79 -10.73 -9.55
N VAL A 37 -19.82 -11.79 -10.35
CA VAL A 37 -19.18 -11.84 -11.68
C VAL A 37 -20.04 -11.15 -12.75
N GLY A 38 -21.32 -10.90 -12.49
CA GLY A 38 -22.24 -10.26 -13.44
C GLY A 38 -22.80 -11.22 -14.48
N LEU A 39 -23.02 -12.48 -14.09
CA LEU A 39 -23.58 -13.55 -14.93
C LEU A 39 -24.93 -14.01 -14.36
N ASN A 40 -25.74 -14.66 -15.21
CA ASN A 40 -27.03 -15.22 -14.85
C ASN A 40 -27.15 -16.64 -15.42
N PHE A 41 -27.24 -17.63 -14.54
CA PHE A 41 -27.45 -19.03 -14.93
C PHE A 41 -28.85 -19.52 -14.56
N THR A 42 -29.36 -20.47 -15.32
CA THR A 42 -30.53 -21.28 -14.97
C THR A 42 -30.15 -22.34 -13.92
N ASP A 43 -31.14 -22.95 -13.27
CA ASP A 43 -30.86 -23.99 -12.27
C ASP A 43 -30.16 -25.22 -12.88
N ALA A 44 -30.50 -25.57 -14.13
CA ALA A 44 -29.86 -26.67 -14.86
C ALA A 44 -28.39 -26.35 -15.22
N GLU A 45 -28.09 -25.11 -15.60
CA GLU A 45 -26.71 -24.67 -15.86
C GLU A 45 -25.88 -24.68 -14.57
N ARG A 46 -26.44 -24.25 -13.43
CA ARG A 46 -25.74 -24.33 -12.14
C ARG A 46 -25.46 -25.77 -11.71
N ASP A 47 -26.41 -26.67 -11.96
CA ASP A 47 -26.23 -28.11 -11.71
C ASP A 47 -25.09 -28.69 -12.55
N SER A 48 -25.07 -28.34 -13.84
CA SER A 48 -23.99 -28.76 -14.75
C SER A 48 -22.63 -28.18 -14.37
N LEU A 49 -22.57 -26.98 -13.78
CA LEU A 49 -21.32 -26.33 -13.36
C LEU A 49 -20.73 -26.91 -12.07
N LEU A 50 -21.56 -27.54 -11.23
CA LEU A 50 -21.18 -27.89 -9.86
C LEU A 50 -19.97 -28.82 -9.81
N GLY A 51 -19.88 -29.81 -10.70
CA GLY A 51 -18.73 -30.70 -10.80
C GLY A 51 -17.42 -29.97 -11.08
N GLU A 52 -17.39 -29.14 -12.13
CA GLU A 52 -16.22 -28.36 -12.53
C GLU A 52 -15.79 -27.35 -11.45
N VAL A 53 -16.74 -26.74 -10.74
CA VAL A 53 -16.42 -25.83 -9.63
C VAL A 53 -15.75 -26.59 -8.48
N MET A 54 -16.22 -27.80 -8.17
CA MET A 54 -15.62 -28.66 -7.15
C MET A 54 -14.20 -29.08 -7.53
N ASP A 55 -13.98 -29.47 -8.78
CA ASP A 55 -12.65 -29.87 -9.27
C ASP A 55 -11.67 -28.69 -9.25
N ASN A 56 -12.10 -27.51 -9.70
CA ASN A 56 -11.29 -26.29 -9.60
C ASN A 56 -10.95 -25.92 -8.14
N LEU A 57 -11.89 -26.09 -7.21
CA LEU A 57 -11.65 -25.86 -5.79
C LEU A 57 -10.56 -26.81 -5.24
N LEU A 58 -10.53 -28.07 -5.69
CA LEU A 58 -9.45 -29.00 -5.33
C LEU A 58 -8.10 -28.54 -5.89
N SER A 59 -8.05 -28.08 -7.14
CA SER A 59 -6.83 -27.52 -7.74
C SER A 59 -6.32 -26.28 -7.00
N VAL A 60 -7.21 -25.34 -6.64
CA VAL A 60 -6.85 -24.15 -5.85
C VAL A 60 -6.30 -24.53 -4.48
N LYS A 61 -6.94 -25.50 -3.79
CA LYS A 61 -6.44 -26.00 -2.50
C LYS A 61 -5.06 -26.64 -2.64
N ALA A 62 -4.80 -27.38 -3.71
CA ALA A 62 -3.49 -27.97 -3.97
C ALA A 62 -2.41 -26.90 -4.18
N ILE A 63 -2.74 -25.79 -4.86
CA ILE A 63 -1.84 -24.63 -5.03
C ILE A 63 -1.59 -23.94 -3.68
N HIS A 64 -2.64 -23.66 -2.90
CA HIS A 64 -2.51 -23.03 -1.58
C HIS A 64 -1.81 -23.91 -0.54
N GLY A 65 -1.78 -25.22 -0.75
CA GLY A 65 -1.03 -26.15 0.07
C GLY A 65 0.49 -26.11 -0.16
N GLN A 66 0.96 -25.46 -1.22
CA GLN A 66 2.39 -25.29 -1.46
C GLN A 66 2.97 -24.20 -0.55
N ASN A 67 4.11 -24.48 0.09
CA ASN A 67 4.81 -23.49 0.90
C ASN A 67 5.67 -22.59 0.00
N LEU A 68 5.12 -21.45 -0.42
CA LEU A 68 5.82 -20.43 -1.20
C LEU A 68 6.34 -19.34 -0.27
N SER A 69 7.66 -19.14 -0.25
CA SER A 69 8.27 -18.07 0.55
C SER A 69 8.03 -16.70 -0.10
N ASN A 70 7.88 -15.66 0.73
CA ASN A 70 7.54 -14.31 0.28
C ASN A 70 8.67 -13.62 -0.51
N ASP A 71 9.89 -14.16 -0.50
CA ASP A 71 11.02 -13.71 -1.33
C ASP A 71 10.96 -14.24 -2.76
N VAL A 72 10.12 -15.25 -3.04
CA VAL A 72 9.97 -15.78 -4.39
C VAL A 72 9.12 -14.80 -5.22
N PRO A 73 9.67 -14.20 -6.28
CA PRO A 73 8.92 -13.27 -7.10
C PRO A 73 7.85 -14.00 -7.92
N PRO A 74 6.78 -13.30 -8.34
CA PRO A 74 5.82 -13.84 -9.30
C PRO A 74 6.52 -14.29 -10.60
N ALA A 75 5.98 -15.31 -11.26
CA ALA A 75 6.51 -15.81 -12.54
C ALA A 75 6.43 -14.77 -13.67
N LEU A 76 5.51 -13.80 -13.55
CA LEU A 76 5.36 -12.68 -14.47
C LEU A 76 5.85 -11.40 -13.79
N TYR A 77 6.83 -10.76 -14.41
CA TYR A 77 7.28 -9.41 -14.04
C TYR A 77 6.81 -8.42 -15.09
N PHE A 78 6.23 -7.31 -14.65
CA PHE A 78 5.86 -6.21 -15.53
C PHE A 78 7.07 -5.30 -15.77
N ASP A 79 7.54 -5.25 -17.01
CA ASP A 79 8.51 -4.25 -17.44
C ASP A 79 7.79 -3.08 -18.12
N PRO A 80 7.71 -1.89 -17.49
CA PRO A 80 7.06 -0.72 -18.06
C PRO A 80 7.86 -0.08 -19.18
N ILE A 81 9.12 -0.48 -19.40
CA ILE A 81 10.01 0.16 -20.35
C ILE A 81 9.70 -0.38 -21.76
N PRO A 82 9.21 0.46 -22.68
CA PRO A 82 8.98 0.04 -24.05
C PRO A 82 10.29 -0.32 -24.74
N THR A 83 10.21 -1.19 -25.74
CA THR A 83 11.31 -1.43 -26.67
C THR A 83 11.81 -0.09 -27.23
N ASP A 84 13.13 0.10 -27.29
CA ASP A 84 13.80 1.33 -27.74
C ASP A 84 13.61 2.58 -26.87
N PHE A 85 13.15 2.45 -25.62
CA PHE A 85 13.15 3.57 -24.69
C PHE A 85 14.57 4.06 -24.41
N LYS A 86 14.88 5.27 -24.87
CA LYS A 86 16.10 5.99 -24.54
C LYS A 86 15.78 7.01 -23.45
N PRO A 87 16.20 6.80 -22.19
CA PRO A 87 16.03 7.82 -21.17
C PRO A 87 16.71 9.11 -21.66
N ARG A 88 15.95 10.21 -21.69
CA ARG A 88 16.53 11.52 -21.96
C ARG A 88 17.62 11.74 -20.91
N ASP A 89 18.80 12.15 -21.36
CA ASP A 89 19.95 12.45 -20.53
C ASP A 89 19.51 13.48 -19.49
N ARG A 90 19.10 13.02 -18.30
CA ARG A 90 18.75 13.85 -17.16
C ARG A 90 20.08 14.32 -16.58
N ARG A 91 20.81 15.13 -17.35
CA ARG A 91 21.67 16.12 -16.70
C ARG A 91 20.72 16.81 -15.73
N PRO A 92 21.00 16.82 -14.41
CA PRO A 92 20.23 17.67 -13.54
C PRO A 92 20.28 19.03 -14.21
N GLU A 93 19.11 19.55 -14.62
CA GLU A 93 19.02 20.96 -15.01
C GLU A 93 19.76 21.67 -13.91
N THR A 94 20.90 22.25 -14.27
CA THR A 94 21.90 22.78 -13.34
C THR A 94 21.09 23.50 -12.30
N ILE A 95 21.10 23.02 -11.04
CA ILE A 95 20.27 23.60 -9.97
C ILE A 95 20.45 25.10 -10.14
N LYS A 96 19.40 25.80 -10.61
CA LYS A 96 19.51 27.21 -10.94
C LYS A 96 19.78 27.86 -9.60
N THR A 97 21.05 28.12 -9.31
CA THR A 97 21.47 28.72 -8.06
C THR A 97 20.88 30.12 -8.10
N TRP A 98 19.74 30.28 -7.43
CA TRP A 98 19.08 31.57 -7.35
C TRP A 98 20.07 32.55 -6.74
N ALA A 99 20.51 33.53 -7.54
CA ALA A 99 21.47 34.52 -7.10
C ALA A 99 20.84 35.33 -5.96
N THR A 100 21.31 35.08 -4.73
CA THR A 100 20.99 35.93 -3.59
C THR A 100 21.68 37.27 -3.78
N GLU A 101 20.96 38.36 -3.50
CA GLU A 101 21.53 39.70 -3.65
C GLU A 101 22.67 39.89 -2.63
N GLN A 102 23.85 40.22 -3.16
CA GLN A 102 25.02 40.52 -2.34
C GLN A 102 24.96 41.99 -1.91
N ASN A 103 25.40 42.30 -0.70
CA ASN A 103 25.46 43.66 -0.14
C ASN A 103 24.12 44.31 0.27
N ILE A 104 23.09 43.54 0.59
CA ILE A 104 21.83 44.09 1.14
C ILE A 104 22.03 44.59 2.57
N VAL A 105 21.60 45.81 2.87
CA VAL A 105 21.75 46.47 4.17
C VAL A 105 20.43 46.43 4.94
N MET A 106 20.51 46.39 6.27
CA MET A 106 19.34 46.59 7.13
C MET A 106 18.79 48.00 6.93
N PRO A 107 17.47 48.18 6.77
CA PRO A 107 16.89 49.51 6.66
C PRO A 107 17.08 50.29 7.96
N LYS A 108 17.15 51.63 7.84
CA LYS A 108 17.26 52.52 9.00
C LYS A 108 16.00 52.47 9.87
N ASN A 109 14.83 52.42 9.23
CA ASN A 109 13.56 52.15 9.89
C ASN A 109 13.25 50.65 9.77
N LYS A 110 13.02 49.97 10.88
CA LYS A 110 12.73 48.53 10.89
C LYS A 110 11.44 48.18 10.16
N ALA A 111 10.46 49.09 10.12
CA ALA A 111 9.20 48.86 9.40
C ALA A 111 9.41 48.63 7.90
N ASP A 112 10.45 49.24 7.32
CA ASP A 112 10.73 49.14 5.89
C ASP A 112 11.17 47.73 5.46
N LEU A 113 11.57 46.88 6.43
CA LEU A 113 11.93 45.48 6.20
C LEU A 113 10.78 44.67 5.60
N ALA A 114 9.53 45.08 5.83
CA ALA A 114 8.34 44.41 5.29
C ALA A 114 8.22 44.55 3.75
N PHE A 115 8.93 45.51 3.15
CA PHE A 115 8.89 45.77 1.71
C PHE A 115 10.07 45.14 0.94
N TYR A 116 10.95 44.42 1.63
CA TYR A 116 12.08 43.74 0.99
C TYR A 116 11.60 42.53 0.18
N SER A 117 12.19 42.32 -0.99
CA SER A 117 11.92 41.13 -1.81
C SER A 117 12.43 39.86 -1.12
N ILE A 118 11.89 38.69 -1.51
CA ILE A 118 12.36 37.39 -0.99
C ILE A 118 13.87 37.22 -1.20
N ARG A 119 14.43 37.70 -2.32
CA ARG A 119 15.86 37.66 -2.61
C ARG A 119 16.68 38.54 -1.65
N GLN A 120 16.14 39.70 -1.28
CA GLN A 120 16.76 40.61 -0.33
C GLN A 120 16.71 40.06 1.10
N LEU A 121 15.58 39.49 1.51
CA LEU A 121 15.44 38.82 2.81
C LEU A 121 16.38 37.62 2.93
N ALA A 122 16.48 36.80 1.86
CA ALA A 122 17.44 35.70 1.79
C ALA A 122 18.89 36.20 1.89
N GLY A 123 19.21 37.34 1.24
CA GLY A 123 20.51 38.00 1.36
C GLY A 123 20.83 38.48 2.79
N LEU A 124 19.84 39.02 3.52
CA LEU A 124 20.00 39.44 4.92
C LEU A 124 20.26 38.24 5.86
N ILE A 125 19.56 37.12 5.64
CA ILE A 125 19.78 35.88 6.42
C ILE A 125 21.15 35.30 6.10
N ARG A 126 21.51 35.20 4.82
CA ARG A 126 22.80 34.67 4.36
C ARG A 126 23.98 35.49 4.90
N SER A 127 23.84 36.82 4.92
CA SER A 127 24.84 37.75 5.47
C SER A 127 24.80 37.87 7.00
N LYS A 128 23.95 37.09 7.68
CA LYS A 128 23.76 37.08 9.14
C LYS A 128 23.34 38.43 9.74
N LYS A 129 22.77 39.33 8.94
CA LYS A 129 22.23 40.62 9.40
C LYS A 129 20.90 40.47 10.15
N ILE A 130 20.20 39.36 9.92
CA ILE A 130 19.03 38.92 10.69
C ILE A 130 19.01 37.38 10.72
N SER A 131 18.57 36.79 11.84
CA SER A 131 18.34 35.34 11.91
C SER A 131 16.96 34.98 11.35
N ALA A 132 16.77 33.74 10.93
CA ALA A 132 15.45 33.25 10.50
C ALA A 132 14.40 33.44 11.61
N VAL A 133 14.75 33.12 12.85
CA VAL A 133 13.89 33.35 14.02
C VAL A 133 13.59 34.85 14.20
N GLY A 134 14.60 35.71 14.06
CA GLY A 134 14.43 37.16 14.18
C GLY A 134 13.52 37.76 13.11
N LEU A 135 13.62 37.27 11.87
CA LEU A 135 12.76 37.70 10.77
C LEU A 135 11.31 37.25 11.00
N THR A 136 11.12 36.00 11.41
CA THR A 136 9.80 35.47 11.73
C THR A 136 9.15 36.23 12.89
N GLN A 137 9.90 36.50 13.97
CA GLN A 137 9.42 37.29 15.09
C GLN A 137 9.13 38.76 14.72
N PHE A 138 9.82 39.32 13.74
CA PHE A 138 9.52 40.65 13.21
C PHE A 138 8.13 40.67 12.57
N PHE A 139 7.79 39.70 11.72
CA PHE A 139 6.47 39.64 11.08
C PHE A 139 5.33 39.23 12.01
N TYR A 140 5.62 38.45 13.07
CA TYR A 140 4.60 38.10 14.07
C TYR A 140 4.30 39.23 15.07
N ARG A 141 5.26 40.10 15.34
CA ARG A 141 5.01 41.31 16.10
C ARG A 141 4.34 42.29 15.16
N LYS A 142 3.00 42.28 15.18
CA LYS A 142 2.15 43.22 14.46
C LYS A 142 2.75 44.64 14.57
N ALA A 143 3.02 45.25 13.41
CA ALA A 143 3.44 46.65 13.31
C ALA A 143 2.37 47.57 13.91
#